data_AF-A0A517U080-F1
#
_entry.id   AF-A0A517U080-F1
#
_cell.length_a   1.000
_cell.length_b   1.000
_cell.length_c   1.000
_cell.angle_alpha   90.00
_cell.angle_beta   90.00
_cell.angle_gamma   90.00
#
_symmetry.space_group_name_H-M   'P 1'
#
loop_
_entity.id
_entity.type
_entity.pdbx_description
1 polymer ?
#
loop_
_entity_poly.entity_id
_entity_poly.type
_entity_poly.pdbx_seq_one_letter_code
_entity_poly.pdbx_strand_id
1 'polypeptide(L)'
;MTKYIRYALASVCFAASVACLALWWRSYSHADTLRMRNQETFWRAESIRGYVTVGGWTSYRTSPVDFYSATRAWAPDFLWEVEHAVRQTGSHFGKFSVVALRENWYCPHWYPALIFTLAGVGVIRFRRQFSIRSALIAFAVVAALLAMPLML
;
A
#
# COMPACT_ATOMS: atom_id res chain seq x y z
N MET A 1 -12.72 2.82 -31.16
CA MET A 1 -11.73 2.09 -30.31
C MET A 1 -11.64 2.58 -28.86
N THR A 2 -11.89 3.86 -28.56
CA THR A 2 -11.78 4.42 -27.20
C THR A 2 -12.71 3.82 -26.13
N LYS A 3 -13.78 3.09 -26.50
CA LYS A 3 -14.66 2.39 -25.54
C LYS A 3 -13.93 1.24 -24.84
N TYR A 4 -13.19 0.41 -25.58
CA TYR A 4 -12.48 -0.75 -25.01
C TYR A 4 -11.36 -0.35 -24.07
N ILE A 5 -10.62 0.72 -24.40
CA ILE A 5 -9.53 1.24 -23.56
C ILE A 5 -10.06 1.68 -22.18
N ARG A 6 -11.25 2.27 -22.11
CA ARG A 6 -11.85 2.71 -20.83
C ARG A 6 -12.26 1.54 -19.95
N TYR A 7 -12.88 0.52 -20.53
CA TYR A 7 -13.27 -0.67 -19.78
C TYR A 7 -12.04 -1.45 -19.29
N ALA A 8 -11.00 -1.55 -20.13
CA ALA A 8 -9.74 -2.16 -19.73
C ALA A 8 -9.11 -1.40 -18.55
N LEU A 9 -8.98 -0.08 -18.65
CA LEU A 9 -8.37 0.71 -17.58
C LEU A 9 -9.19 0.68 -16.29
N ALA A 10 -10.51 0.75 -16.38
CA ALA A 10 -11.38 0.60 -15.21
C ALA A 10 -11.25 -0.78 -14.55
N SER A 11 -11.14 -1.86 -15.33
CA SER A 11 -10.94 -3.21 -14.80
C SER A 11 -9.58 -3.36 -14.10
N VAL A 12 -8.52 -2.76 -14.65
CA VAL A 12 -7.18 -2.76 -14.04
C VAL A 12 -7.18 -1.97 -12.74
N CYS A 13 -7.79 -0.78 -12.72
CA CYS A 13 -7.93 0.02 -11.51
C CYS A 13 -8.75 -0.70 -10.42
N PHE A 14 -9.83 -1.39 -10.81
CA PHE A 14 -10.63 -2.17 -9.88
C PHE A 14 -9.85 -3.36 -9.31
N ALA A 15 -9.15 -4.11 -10.17
CA ALA A 15 -8.29 -5.22 -9.75
C ALA A 15 -7.16 -4.74 -8.81
N ALA A 16 -6.53 -3.60 -9.13
CA ALA A 16 -5.50 -3.01 -8.29
C ALA A 16 -6.04 -2.61 -6.91
N SER A 17 -7.25 -2.03 -6.84
CA SER A 17 -7.90 -1.72 -5.56
C SER A 17 -8.17 -2.96 -4.73
N VAL A 18 -8.74 -4.02 -5.33
CA VAL A 18 -9.01 -5.29 -4.64
C VAL A 18 -7.70 -5.92 -4.15
N ALA A 19 -6.63 -5.87 -4.95
CA ALA A 19 -5.31 -6.35 -4.55
C ALA A 19 -4.74 -5.56 -3.36
N CYS A 20 -4.84 -4.22 -3.39
CA CYS A 20 -4.42 -3.38 -2.26
C CYS A 20 -5.22 -3.67 -0.98
N LEU A 21 -6.52 -3.97 -1.11
CA LEU A 21 -7.38 -4.32 0.03
C LEU A 21 -7.04 -5.71 0.58
N ALA A 22 -6.80 -6.68 -0.28
CA ALA A 22 -6.32 -8.01 0.12
C ALA A 22 -4.98 -7.93 0.84
N LEU A 23 -4.05 -7.08 0.34
CA LEU A 23 -2.78 -6.80 1.01
C LEU A 23 -2.99 -6.09 2.35
N TRP A 24 -3.91 -5.13 2.44
CA TRP A 24 -4.25 -4.46 3.71
C TRP A 24 -4.74 -5.47 4.75
N TRP A 25 -5.72 -6.32 4.40
CA TRP A 25 -6.22 -7.37 5.29
C TRP A 25 -5.11 -8.36 5.69
N ARG A 26 -4.34 -8.84 4.71
CA ARG A 26 -3.22 -9.75 4.92
C ARG A 26 -2.16 -9.15 5.85
N SER A 27 -1.91 -7.85 5.76
CA SER A 27 -0.94 -7.11 6.57
C SER A 27 -1.22 -7.17 8.09
N TYR A 28 -2.45 -7.49 8.50
CA TYR A 28 -2.81 -7.74 9.91
C TYR A 28 -2.46 -9.15 10.39
N SER A 29 -2.26 -10.11 9.48
CA SER A 29 -1.93 -11.51 9.81
C SER A 29 -0.50 -11.90 9.43
N HIS A 30 0.11 -11.19 8.49
CA HIS A 30 1.44 -11.46 7.97
C HIS A 30 2.19 -10.15 7.75
N ALA A 31 3.50 -10.21 7.95
CA ALA A 31 4.44 -9.20 7.48
C ALA A 31 5.08 -9.68 6.18
N ASP A 32 4.89 -8.93 5.10
CA ASP A 32 5.55 -9.18 3.83
C ASP A 32 6.74 -8.22 3.69
N THR A 33 7.90 -8.76 3.34
CA THR A 33 9.16 -8.02 3.23
C THR A 33 9.83 -8.34 1.91
N LEU A 34 9.96 -7.32 1.08
CA LEU A 34 10.73 -7.33 -0.15
C LEU A 34 12.02 -6.53 0.07
N ARG A 35 13.15 -7.16 -0.21
CA ARG A 35 14.48 -6.56 -0.08
C ARG A 35 15.20 -6.74 -1.41
N MET A 36 15.65 -5.64 -1.98
CA MET A 36 16.48 -5.65 -3.16
C MET A 36 17.80 -4.96 -2.81
N ARG A 37 18.90 -5.66 -3.01
CA ARG A 37 20.23 -5.11 -2.84
C ARG A 37 20.88 -4.98 -4.21
N ASN A 38 21.34 -3.78 -4.51
CA ASN A 38 22.26 -3.48 -5.60
C ASN A 38 23.65 -3.16 -5.00
N GLN A 39 24.69 -3.06 -5.83
CA GLN A 39 26.09 -2.93 -5.42
C GLN A 39 26.34 -1.82 -4.37
N GLU A 40 25.59 -0.73 -4.44
CA GLU A 40 25.72 0.42 -3.53
C GLU A 40 24.42 0.78 -2.81
N THR A 41 23.28 0.21 -3.20
CA THR A 41 21.96 0.63 -2.71
C THR A 41 21.15 -0.54 -2.23
N PHE A 42 20.60 -0.41 -1.04
CA PHE A 42 19.64 -1.35 -0.48
C PHE A 42 18.26 -0.73 -0.50
N TRP A 43 17.31 -1.43 -1.12
CA TRP A 43 15.90 -1.10 -1.14
C TRP A 43 15.11 -2.09 -0.30
N ARG A 44 14.14 -1.57 0.44
CA ARG A 44 13.23 -2.34 1.27
C ARG A 44 11.82 -1.86 1.01
N ALA A 45 10.92 -2.80 0.75
CA ALA A 45 9.49 -2.57 0.84
C ALA A 45 8.90 -3.55 1.85
N GLU A 46 8.23 -3.04 2.86
CA GLU A 46 7.57 -3.86 3.89
C GLU A 46 6.08 -3.51 3.97
N SER A 47 5.24 -4.53 4.15
CA SER A 47 3.80 -4.38 4.39
C SER A 47 3.49 -4.91 5.78
N ILE A 48 3.07 -4.01 6.68
CA ILE A 48 2.92 -4.33 8.10
C ILE A 48 1.76 -3.53 8.74
N ARG A 49 0.83 -4.22 9.42
CA ARG A 49 -0.33 -3.63 10.15
C ARG A 49 -1.12 -2.59 9.36
N GLY A 50 -1.30 -2.83 8.07
CA GLY A 50 -2.05 -1.94 7.18
C GLY A 50 -1.23 -0.77 6.62
N TYR A 51 0.08 -0.72 6.85
CA TYR A 51 1.00 0.26 6.27
C TYR A 51 2.00 -0.39 5.32
N VAL A 52 2.23 0.25 4.17
CA VAL A 52 3.37 -0.02 3.30
C VAL A 52 4.48 0.96 3.69
N THR A 53 5.68 0.43 3.91
CA THR A 53 6.90 1.21 4.02
C THR A 53 7.79 0.92 2.82
N VAL A 54 8.33 1.97 2.20
CA VAL A 54 9.33 1.83 1.14
C VAL A 54 10.51 2.71 1.49
N GLY A 55 11.69 2.13 1.56
CA GLY A 55 12.89 2.85 1.94
C GLY A 55 14.13 2.37 1.22
N GLY A 56 15.06 3.30 1.04
CA GLY A 56 16.35 3.06 0.45
C GLY A 56 17.45 3.54 1.38
N TRP A 57 18.58 2.84 1.41
CA TRP A 57 19.81 3.37 1.99
C TRP A 57 21.02 2.91 1.18
N THR A 58 22.03 3.77 1.13
CA THR A 58 23.31 3.41 0.53
C THR A 58 24.07 2.47 1.47
N SER A 59 24.68 1.43 0.91
CA SER A 59 25.55 0.52 1.63
C SER A 59 26.97 0.69 1.11
N TYR A 60 27.92 0.97 2.00
CA TYR A 60 29.35 1.07 1.65
C TYR A 60 30.01 -0.30 1.43
N ARG A 61 29.25 -1.41 1.55
CA ARG A 61 29.76 -2.76 1.26
C ARG A 61 29.32 -3.18 -0.13
N THR A 62 30.28 -3.36 -1.02
CA THR A 62 30.11 -4.08 -2.28
C THR A 62 29.68 -5.52 -1.98
N SER A 63 28.40 -5.79 -2.17
CA SER A 63 27.82 -7.14 -2.07
C SER A 63 27.22 -7.51 -3.43
N PRO A 64 27.09 -8.81 -3.74
CA PRO A 64 26.34 -9.24 -4.93
C PRO A 64 24.90 -8.68 -4.93
N VAL A 65 24.34 -8.57 -6.13
CA VAL A 65 22.94 -8.16 -6.32
C VAL A 65 22.06 -9.28 -5.80
N ASP A 66 21.36 -9.02 -4.69
CA ASP A 66 20.51 -10.00 -4.03
C ASP A 66 19.07 -9.51 -4.01
N PHE A 67 18.16 -10.37 -4.47
CA PHE A 67 16.72 -10.18 -4.29
C PHE A 67 16.22 -11.17 -3.24
N TYR A 68 15.60 -10.64 -2.19
CA TYR A 68 15.06 -11.42 -1.09
C TYR A 68 13.61 -11.05 -0.86
N SER A 69 12.74 -12.06 -0.92
CA SER A 69 11.33 -11.94 -0.56
C SER A 69 11.05 -12.86 0.62
N ALA A 70 10.39 -12.35 1.65
CA ALA A 70 9.94 -13.16 2.77
C ALA A 70 8.56 -12.73 3.25
N THR A 71 7.75 -13.73 3.54
CA THR A 71 6.50 -13.59 4.27
C THR A 71 6.70 -14.21 5.66
N ARG A 72 6.39 -13.46 6.71
CA ARG A 72 6.42 -13.97 8.09
C ARG A 72 5.05 -13.82 8.72
N ALA A 73 4.52 -14.89 9.30
CA ALA A 73 3.40 -14.78 10.22
C ALA A 73 3.85 -14.01 11.46
N TRP A 74 2.93 -13.31 12.12
CA TRP A 74 3.23 -12.58 13.34
C TRP A 74 3.72 -13.53 14.45
N ALA A 75 5.00 -13.42 14.79
CA ALA A 75 5.55 -13.97 16.02
C ALA A 75 5.53 -12.87 17.11
N PRO A 76 5.37 -13.23 18.40
CA PRO A 76 5.40 -12.29 19.52
C PRO A 76 6.60 -11.34 19.48
N ASP A 77 7.77 -11.86 19.12
CA ASP A 77 9.03 -11.13 19.08
C ASP A 77 9.15 -10.16 17.89
N PHE A 78 8.32 -10.33 16.85
CA PHE A 78 8.31 -9.40 15.71
C PHE A 78 7.36 -8.22 15.95
N LEU A 79 6.37 -8.42 16.82
CA LEU A 79 5.38 -7.39 17.16
C LEU A 79 6.03 -6.21 17.88
N TRP A 80 7.03 -6.42 18.74
CA TRP A 80 7.64 -5.31 19.49
C TRP A 80 8.47 -4.35 18.62
N GLU A 81 9.31 -4.85 17.70
CA GLU A 81 10.13 -3.99 16.83
C GLU A 81 9.25 -3.13 15.93
N VAL A 82 8.24 -3.76 15.33
CA VAL A 82 7.28 -3.08 14.47
C VAL A 82 6.43 -2.11 15.27
N GLU A 83 5.94 -2.51 16.43
CA GLU A 83 5.09 -1.65 17.24
C GLU A 83 5.87 -0.46 17.78
N HIS A 84 7.14 -0.63 18.13
CA HIS A 84 8.03 0.48 18.44
C HIS A 84 8.23 1.40 17.23
N ALA A 85 8.46 0.85 16.04
CA ALA A 85 8.57 1.66 14.83
C ALA A 85 7.26 2.41 14.53
N VAL A 86 6.11 1.75 14.52
CA VAL A 86 4.79 2.34 14.25
C VAL A 86 4.41 3.38 15.33
N ARG A 87 4.66 3.11 16.61
CA ARG A 87 4.42 4.05 17.71
C ARG A 87 5.36 5.27 17.65
N GLN A 88 6.63 5.07 17.31
CA GLN A 88 7.58 6.18 17.10
C GLN A 88 7.25 7.01 15.86
N THR A 89 6.66 6.39 14.83
CA THR A 89 6.24 7.05 13.58
C THR A 89 4.85 7.70 13.71
N GLY A 90 4.34 7.85 14.94
CA GLY A 90 2.96 8.23 15.27
C GLY A 90 2.25 9.05 14.19
N SER A 91 1.19 8.48 13.61
CA SER A 91 0.14 9.18 12.87
C SER A 91 0.53 10.00 11.62
N HIS A 92 1.80 10.07 11.21
CA HIS A 92 2.23 10.95 10.12
C HIS A 92 2.39 10.20 8.80
N PHE A 93 1.51 10.51 7.84
CA PHE A 93 1.70 10.16 6.43
C PHE A 93 2.90 10.95 5.89
N GLY A 94 3.92 10.27 5.35
CA GLY A 94 5.08 10.96 4.78
C GLY A 94 6.43 10.28 4.98
N LYS A 95 7.47 11.12 4.85
CA LYS A 95 8.88 10.74 4.90
C LYS A 95 9.34 10.70 6.36
N PHE A 96 9.81 9.56 6.82
CA PHE A 96 10.33 9.41 8.18
C PHE A 96 11.71 8.78 8.12
N SER A 97 12.63 9.38 8.87
CA SER A 97 14.04 9.03 8.92
C SER A 97 14.39 8.60 10.33
N VAL A 98 14.41 7.28 10.57
CA VAL A 98 14.78 6.70 11.87
C VAL A 98 16.28 6.87 12.15
N VAL A 99 17.08 7.06 11.09
CA VAL A 99 18.53 7.25 11.12
C VAL A 99 18.86 8.20 9.99
N ALA A 100 19.75 9.18 10.17
CA ALA A 100 20.09 10.23 9.19
C ALA A 100 20.46 9.75 7.75
N LEU A 101 20.58 8.44 7.52
CA LEU A 101 20.89 7.78 6.24
C LEU A 101 19.76 6.87 5.71
N ARG A 102 18.60 6.80 6.38
CA ARG A 102 17.48 5.93 6.02
C ARG A 102 16.23 6.74 5.77
N GLU A 103 15.95 7.02 4.51
CA GLU A 103 14.68 7.64 4.12
C GLU A 103 13.64 6.54 3.88
N ASN A 104 12.68 6.42 4.80
CA ASN A 104 11.55 5.51 4.66
C ASN A 104 10.28 6.35 4.38
N TRP A 105 9.48 5.90 3.43
CA TRP A 105 8.18 6.48 3.08
C TRP A 105 7.07 5.59 3.63
N TYR A 106 6.09 6.18 4.31
CA TYR A 106 4.99 5.47 4.96
C TYR A 106 3.67 5.82 4.29
N CYS A 107 2.97 4.80 3.80
CA CYS A 107 1.66 4.95 3.18
C CYS A 107 0.70 3.87 3.73
N PRO A 108 -0.45 4.23 4.31
CA PRO A 108 -1.49 3.25 4.61
C PRO A 108 -2.01 2.59 3.33
N HIS A 109 -2.21 1.27 3.34
CA HIS A 109 -2.64 0.50 2.15
C HIS A 109 -4.04 0.89 1.65
N TRP A 110 -4.90 1.41 2.53
CA TRP A 110 -6.23 1.86 2.13
C TRP A 110 -6.17 3.05 1.17
N TYR A 111 -5.13 3.88 1.25
CA TYR A 111 -4.98 5.08 0.43
C TYR A 111 -4.80 4.77 -1.07
N PRO A 112 -3.85 3.91 -1.51
CA PRO A 112 -3.77 3.51 -2.91
C PRO A 112 -5.03 2.77 -3.38
N ALA A 113 -5.65 1.95 -2.51
CA ALA A 113 -6.92 1.29 -2.86
C ALA A 113 -8.03 2.31 -3.20
N LEU A 114 -8.17 3.38 -2.40
CA LEU A 114 -9.10 4.47 -2.69
C LEU A 114 -8.74 5.21 -3.99
N ILE A 115 -7.48 5.54 -4.20
CA ILE A 115 -7.05 6.25 -5.42
C ILE A 115 -7.40 5.43 -6.66
N PHE A 116 -7.06 4.14 -6.68
CA PHE A 116 -7.38 3.29 -7.82
C PHE A 116 -8.89 3.13 -8.01
N THR A 117 -9.64 3.03 -6.93
CA THR A 117 -11.12 2.96 -7.00
C THR A 117 -11.70 4.24 -7.59
N LEU A 118 -11.28 5.41 -7.10
CA LEU A 118 -11.73 6.71 -7.59
C LEU A 118 -11.31 6.97 -9.04
N ALA A 119 -10.08 6.59 -9.41
CA ALA A 119 -9.59 6.68 -10.77
C ALA A 119 -10.41 5.79 -11.72
N GLY A 120 -10.68 4.54 -11.34
CA GLY A 120 -11.53 3.62 -12.12
C GLY A 120 -12.94 4.17 -12.31
N VAL A 121 -13.53 4.72 -11.24
CA VAL A 121 -14.84 5.38 -11.30
C VAL A 121 -14.81 6.62 -12.20
N GLY A 122 -13.78 7.46 -12.11
CA GLY A 122 -13.60 8.65 -12.95
C GLY A 122 -13.50 8.30 -14.43
N VAL A 123 -12.77 7.23 -14.77
CA VAL A 123 -12.58 6.75 -16.15
C VAL A 123 -13.88 6.23 -16.75
N ILE A 124 -14.70 5.55 -15.95
CA ILE A 124 -16.05 5.13 -16.37
C ILE A 124 -16.97 6.34 -16.56
N ARG A 125 -16.83 7.38 -15.72
CA ARG A 125 -17.79 8.49 -15.61
C ARG A 125 -17.52 9.70 -16.51
N PHE A 126 -16.37 9.80 -17.17
CA PHE A 126 -15.98 10.96 -18.00
C PHE A 126 -16.93 11.28 -19.19
N ARG A 127 -17.99 10.49 -19.47
CA ARG A 127 -18.95 10.74 -20.57
C ARG A 127 -20.41 10.34 -20.30
N ARG A 128 -20.80 9.83 -19.13
CA ARG A 128 -22.19 9.36 -18.87
C ARG A 128 -22.82 10.17 -17.74
N GLN A 129 -24.01 10.73 -18.01
CA GLN A 129 -24.79 11.56 -17.09
C GLN A 129 -24.88 10.93 -15.70
N PHE A 130 -24.77 11.78 -14.68
CA PHE A 130 -24.77 11.44 -13.26
C PHE A 130 -26.07 10.69 -12.89
N SER A 131 -26.00 9.36 -12.80
CA SER A 131 -27.07 8.59 -12.17
C SER A 131 -26.75 8.45 -10.68
N ILE A 132 -27.69 8.87 -9.84
CA ILE A 132 -27.67 8.77 -8.36
C ILE A 132 -27.24 7.37 -7.90
N ARG A 133 -27.60 6.32 -8.64
CA ARG A 133 -27.24 4.93 -8.32
C ARG A 133 -25.74 4.68 -8.37
N SER A 134 -25.04 5.27 -9.34
CA SER A 134 -23.59 5.13 -9.42
C SER A 134 -22.90 5.87 -8.27
N ALA A 135 -23.37 7.07 -7.92
CA ALA A 135 -22.85 7.84 -6.81
C ALA A 135 -23.00 7.05 -5.50
N LEU A 136 -24.17 6.45 -5.26
CA LEU A 136 -24.42 5.59 -4.10
C LEU A 136 -23.49 4.37 -4.04
N ILE A 137 -23.23 3.67 -5.15
CA ILE A 137 -22.31 2.51 -5.15
C ILE A 137 -20.89 2.96 -4.78
N ALA A 138 -20.40 4.06 -5.36
CA ALA A 138 -19.08 4.59 -5.02
C ALA A 138 -19.02 5.04 -3.56
N PHE A 139 -20.07 5.69 -3.06
CA PHE A 139 -20.16 6.14 -1.67
C PHE A 139 -20.24 4.96 -0.70
N ALA A 140 -20.97 3.89 -1.06
CA ALA A 140 -21.04 2.67 -0.26
C ALA A 140 -19.70 1.94 -0.21
N VAL A 141 -18.95 1.90 -1.32
CA VAL A 141 -17.59 1.35 -1.34
C VAL A 141 -16.67 2.20 -0.46
N VAL A 142 -16.69 3.53 -0.59
CA VAL A 142 -15.90 4.43 0.26
C VAL A 142 -16.27 4.31 1.74
N ALA A 143 -17.56 4.19 2.05
CA ALA A 143 -18.06 4.01 3.42
C ALA A 143 -17.64 2.66 4.01
N ALA A 144 -17.70 1.57 3.24
CA ALA A 144 -17.20 0.27 3.66
C ALA A 144 -15.68 0.30 3.90
N LEU A 145 -14.92 1.00 3.04
CA LEU A 145 -13.48 1.19 3.20
C LEU A 145 -13.13 2.04 4.43
N LEU A 146 -13.95 3.04 4.77
CA LEU A 146 -13.76 3.90 5.95
C LEU A 146 -14.16 3.19 7.26
N ALA A 147 -15.16 2.32 7.23
CA ALA A 147 -15.59 1.56 8.40
C ALA A 147 -14.56 0.49 8.84
N MET A 148 -13.79 -0.03 7.89
CA MET A 148 -12.83 -1.10 8.10
C MET A 148 -11.67 -0.78 9.07
N PRO A 149 -10.98 0.38 8.97
CA PRO A 149 -9.96 0.78 9.95
C PRO A 149 -10.53 1.25 11.30
N LEU A 150 -11.84 1.52 11.41
CA LEU A 150 -12.49 1.92 12.67
C LEU A 150 -12.89 0.72 13.55
N MET A 151 -12.92 -0.49 12.97
CA MET A 151 -13.39 -1.72 13.63
C MET A 151 -12.24 -2.63 14.09
N LEU A 152 -10.99 -2.22 13.93
CA LEU A 152 -9.78 -3.04 14.14
C LEU A 152 -8.89 -2.44 15.23
#